data_AF-A0A845VGF3-F1
#
_entry.id   AF-A0A845VGF3-F1
#
_cell.length_a   1.000
_cell.length_b   1.000
_cell.length_c   1.000
_cell.angle_alpha   90.00
_cell.angle_beta   90.00
_cell.angle_gamma   90.00
#
_symmetry.space_group_name_H-M   'P 1'
#
loop_
_entity.id
_entity.type
_entity.pdbx_description
1 polymer ?
#
loop_
_entity_poly.entity_id
_entity_poly.type
_entity_poly.pdbx_seq_one_letter_code
_entity_poly.pdbx_strand_id
1 'polypeptide(L)'
;MSDHQTSTRRLAAIQTPQSVIVAATLPTHQAAFFDALKAAGLSDQAAQSDPCGQPQLISQDQIGDLAEVSDWMAEHPQGHLLLLMRLPVVAVARRLGEGMAPKTALAQWLESAQPVLAVIRRHRRRVSLLFAEPALADTPALLDTVSQRLQLQLQEVPAQAAAPALPSAVLRMMAENAIWQSSEARNLAAELTATALPLRSAQNILLPAIDQVFAEYRHSVDTTSRVELEKTRQKLQQVQHKAQTAEELKEENELLLTQLHQVQEELQSHFLQAKQSEEKLAQAQKQYDQLRKQLESAGQESGKNDPALQDLQEENELLLQQLHHVQEELEHYYLQSTQQASPWQDTAELHAAHDTIRAIYNSYSWRLTRPLRWFLRVFGAGPAASEKQPLPDTVEAAHDTIQALKNSKSWKITKPLRIFS
;
A
#
# COMPACT_ATOMS: atom_id res chain seq x y z
N MET A 1 93.09 -19.01 55.88
CA MET A 1 92.43 -20.27 55.45
C MET A 1 90.95 -19.99 55.57
N SER A 2 90.37 -19.51 54.47
CA SER A 2 89.06 -18.87 54.45
C SER A 2 88.14 -19.72 53.58
N ASP A 3 87.11 -20.28 54.19
CA ASP A 3 86.05 -21.02 53.54
C ASP A 3 85.19 -20.05 52.71
N HIS A 4 85.32 -20.12 51.40
CA HIS A 4 84.33 -19.59 50.46
C HIS A 4 83.58 -20.76 49.82
N GLN A 5 82.54 -21.22 50.50
CA GLN A 5 81.48 -22.02 49.87
C GLN A 5 80.62 -21.10 49.01
N THR A 6 80.91 -21.11 47.72
CA THR A 6 80.09 -20.52 46.66
C THR A 6 78.78 -21.30 46.57
N SER A 7 77.74 -20.82 47.26
CA SER A 7 76.36 -21.29 47.08
C SER A 7 75.85 -20.83 45.71
N THR A 8 76.11 -21.65 44.70
CA THR A 8 75.53 -21.55 43.35
C THR A 8 74.04 -21.84 43.46
N ARG A 9 73.25 -20.80 43.73
CA ARG A 9 71.78 -20.82 43.71
C ARG A 9 71.36 -21.08 42.25
N ARG A 10 71.16 -22.35 41.88
CA ARG A 10 70.51 -22.76 40.63
C ARG A 10 69.13 -22.09 40.57
N LEU A 11 69.02 -21.01 39.80
CA LEU A 11 67.76 -20.56 39.21
C LEU A 11 67.30 -21.67 38.27
N ALA A 12 66.52 -22.62 38.79
CA ALA A 12 65.70 -23.46 37.95
C ALA A 12 64.74 -22.52 37.22
N ALA A 13 64.86 -22.46 35.89
CA ALA A 13 63.88 -21.82 35.03
C ALA A 13 62.54 -22.55 35.24
N ILE A 14 61.65 -21.95 36.01
CA ILE A 14 60.32 -22.47 36.30
C ILE A 14 59.46 -22.27 35.04
N GLN A 15 59.24 -23.39 34.36
CA GLN A 15 57.96 -23.87 33.82
C GLN A 15 57.10 -22.94 32.95
N THR A 16 57.14 -23.28 31.66
CA THR A 16 56.04 -23.66 30.74
C THR A 16 54.86 -22.71 30.46
N PRO A 17 54.39 -22.68 29.20
CA PRO A 17 53.40 -21.72 28.71
C PRO A 17 52.05 -21.86 29.42
N GLN A 18 51.58 -20.75 29.99
CA GLN A 18 50.23 -20.64 30.55
C GLN A 18 49.23 -20.54 29.39
N SER A 19 48.42 -21.57 29.18
CA SER A 19 47.24 -21.51 28.31
C SER A 19 46.16 -20.69 29.02
N VAL A 20 45.90 -19.49 28.53
CA VAL A 20 44.89 -18.57 29.08
C VAL A 20 43.65 -18.64 28.21
N ILE A 21 42.61 -19.36 28.65
CA ILE A 21 41.52 -19.79 27.77
C ILE A 21 40.12 -19.49 28.36
N VAL A 22 39.36 -18.74 27.55
CA VAL A 22 37.90 -18.52 27.45
C VAL A 22 37.24 -17.49 28.36
N ALA A 23 36.54 -16.58 27.67
CA ALA A 23 35.47 -15.72 28.16
C ALA A 23 34.11 -16.40 27.93
N ALA A 24 33.42 -16.85 28.98
CA ALA A 24 32.01 -17.25 28.86
C ALA A 24 31.12 -16.01 29.02
N THR A 25 30.31 -15.71 28.01
CA THR A 25 29.59 -14.44 27.91
C THR A 25 28.17 -14.60 27.34
N LEU A 26 27.31 -13.63 27.66
CA LEU A 26 26.01 -13.44 27.01
C LEU A 26 26.21 -13.00 25.54
N PRO A 27 25.45 -13.54 24.56
CA PRO A 27 25.74 -13.41 23.13
C PRO A 27 25.77 -11.97 22.59
N THR A 28 25.12 -11.01 23.25
CA THR A 28 24.96 -9.65 22.72
C THR A 28 26.17 -8.73 22.89
N HIS A 29 27.14 -9.05 23.76
CA HIS A 29 28.31 -8.18 24.03
C HIS A 29 29.65 -8.88 23.83
N GLN A 30 29.60 -10.13 23.37
CA GLN A 30 30.78 -10.96 23.16
C GLN A 30 31.71 -10.32 22.13
N ALA A 31 31.20 -9.93 20.96
CA ALA A 31 32.02 -9.40 19.87
C ALA A 31 32.87 -8.19 20.31
N ALA A 32 32.26 -7.14 20.88
CA ALA A 32 32.99 -5.93 21.27
C ALA A 32 34.07 -6.18 22.34
N PHE A 33 33.80 -7.07 23.31
CA PHE A 33 34.78 -7.44 24.33
C PHE A 33 35.92 -8.29 23.75
N PHE A 34 35.60 -9.26 22.91
CA PHE A 34 36.60 -10.08 22.22
C PHE A 34 37.45 -9.22 21.28
N ASP A 35 36.85 -8.27 20.57
CA ASP A 35 37.58 -7.34 19.71
C ASP A 35 38.55 -6.48 20.51
N ALA A 36 38.15 -6.00 21.70
CA ALA A 36 39.04 -5.27 22.60
C ALA A 36 40.20 -6.13 23.10
N LEU A 37 39.94 -7.38 23.47
CA LEU A 37 40.99 -8.32 23.90
C LEU A 37 41.93 -8.73 22.75
N LYS A 38 41.38 -8.99 21.56
CA LYS A 38 42.15 -9.31 20.36
C LYS A 38 43.03 -8.15 19.93
N ALA A 39 42.45 -6.94 19.93
CA ALA A 39 43.19 -5.72 19.69
C ALA A 39 44.36 -5.59 20.68
N ALA A 40 44.15 -5.91 21.96
CA ALA A 40 45.18 -5.85 23.00
C ALA A 40 46.30 -6.90 22.91
N GLY A 41 46.32 -7.71 21.85
CA GLY A 41 47.38 -8.67 21.56
C GLY A 41 47.08 -10.13 21.92
N LEU A 42 45.83 -10.46 22.30
CA LEU A 42 45.41 -11.86 22.45
C LEU A 42 45.08 -12.44 21.07
N SER A 43 45.92 -13.36 20.59
CA SER A 43 45.76 -13.97 19.28
C SER A 43 44.61 -14.99 19.26
N ASP A 44 43.76 -14.90 18.23
CA ASP A 44 42.72 -15.88 17.91
C ASP A 44 43.33 -16.98 17.04
N GLN A 45 44.12 -17.87 17.64
CA GLN A 45 44.62 -19.04 16.93
C GLN A 45 43.80 -20.27 17.30
N ALA A 46 43.01 -20.74 16.33
CA ALA A 46 42.36 -22.04 16.38
C ALA A 46 43.42 -23.15 16.26
N ALA A 47 43.82 -23.72 17.39
CA ALA A 47 44.39 -25.07 17.55
C ALA A 47 45.40 -25.54 16.48
N GLN A 48 46.25 -24.65 15.95
CA GLN A 48 47.48 -25.06 15.27
C GLN A 48 48.62 -24.91 16.27
N SER A 49 49.31 -26.03 16.47
CA SER A 49 50.36 -26.24 17.47
C SER A 49 51.57 -25.33 17.21
N ASP A 50 51.45 -24.06 17.58
CA ASP A 50 52.54 -23.11 17.51
C ASP A 50 53.45 -23.36 18.74
N PRO A 51 54.71 -23.82 18.57
CA PRO A 51 55.58 -24.22 19.68
C PRO A 51 56.06 -23.04 20.54
N CYS A 52 55.64 -21.80 20.22
CA CYS A 52 56.14 -20.58 20.84
C CYS A 52 55.48 -20.22 22.19
N GLY A 53 54.53 -21.02 22.69
CA GLY A 53 54.02 -20.90 24.05
C GLY A 53 53.23 -19.61 24.34
N GLN A 54 52.62 -19.01 23.33
CA GLN A 54 51.78 -17.82 23.51
C GLN A 54 50.41 -18.18 24.13
N PRO A 55 49.82 -17.29 24.95
CA PRO A 55 48.47 -17.48 25.48
C PRO A 55 47.45 -17.52 24.33
N GLN A 56 46.65 -18.59 24.25
CA GLN A 56 45.63 -18.78 23.22
C GLN A 56 44.26 -18.38 23.74
N LEU A 57 43.58 -17.42 23.10
CA LEU A 57 42.19 -17.09 23.46
C LEU A 57 41.22 -18.02 22.71
N ILE A 58 40.52 -18.89 23.43
CA ILE A 58 39.42 -19.71 22.89
C ILE A 58 38.09 -19.00 23.21
N SER A 59 37.09 -19.11 22.34
CA SER A 59 35.74 -18.56 22.58
C SER A 59 34.84 -19.59 23.27
N GLN A 60 33.82 -19.13 24.01
CA GLN A 60 32.80 -20.04 24.57
C GLN A 60 32.15 -20.89 23.47
N ASP A 61 31.93 -20.32 22.28
CA ASP A 61 31.31 -21.04 21.15
C ASP A 61 32.12 -22.26 20.67
N GLN A 62 33.40 -22.35 21.05
CA GLN A 62 34.27 -23.47 20.72
C GLN A 62 34.21 -24.60 21.77
N ILE A 63 33.78 -24.31 23.00
CA ILE A 63 33.68 -25.28 24.10
C ILE A 63 32.23 -25.72 24.32
N GLY A 64 31.29 -24.77 24.32
CA GLY A 64 29.87 -24.99 24.51
C GLY A 64 29.31 -24.34 25.78
N ASP A 65 28.47 -25.05 26.54
CA ASP A 65 27.73 -24.47 27.66
C ASP A 65 28.60 -24.27 28.94
N LEU A 66 28.04 -23.66 30.00
CA LEU A 66 28.79 -23.43 31.25
C LEU A 66 29.19 -24.71 31.98
N ALA A 67 28.48 -25.82 31.76
CA ALA A 67 28.82 -27.11 32.35
C ALA A 67 30.03 -27.72 31.62
N GLU A 68 30.01 -27.69 30.28
CA GLU A 68 31.13 -28.12 29.43
C GLU A 68 32.38 -27.28 29.68
N VAL A 69 32.23 -25.96 29.88
CA VAL A 69 33.33 -25.08 30.30
C VAL A 69 33.88 -25.48 31.68
N SER A 70 33.01 -25.88 32.62
CA SER A 70 33.45 -26.34 33.94
C SER A 70 34.25 -27.65 33.85
N ASP A 71 33.84 -28.57 32.98
CA ASP A 71 34.52 -29.86 32.81
C ASP A 71 35.83 -29.68 32.06
N TRP A 72 35.85 -28.82 31.04
CA TRP A 72 37.08 -28.40 30.35
C TRP A 72 38.11 -27.82 31.33
N MET A 73 37.67 -26.98 32.29
CA MET A 73 38.52 -26.43 33.36
C MET A 73 39.05 -27.50 34.32
N ALA A 74 38.37 -28.64 34.46
CA ALA A 74 38.86 -29.76 35.25
C ALA A 74 39.98 -30.51 34.52
N GLU A 75 39.86 -30.67 33.20
CA GLU A 75 40.85 -31.32 32.34
C GLU A 75 42.11 -30.47 32.10
N HIS A 76 41.98 -29.14 32.15
CA HIS A 76 43.07 -28.20 31.84
C HIS A 76 43.48 -27.41 33.10
N PRO A 77 44.37 -27.97 33.95
CA PRO A 77 44.63 -27.39 35.26
C PRO A 77 45.31 -26.01 35.23
N GLN A 78 45.99 -25.68 34.13
CA GLN A 78 46.66 -24.40 33.90
C GLN A 78 45.74 -23.33 33.28
N GLY A 79 44.53 -23.73 32.85
CA GLY A 79 43.56 -22.84 32.24
C GLY A 79 43.04 -21.77 33.21
N HIS A 80 42.92 -20.55 32.72
CA HIS A 80 42.25 -19.44 33.40
C HIS A 80 41.00 -19.03 32.62
N LEU A 81 39.87 -18.99 33.31
CA LEU A 81 38.57 -18.59 32.78
C LEU A 81 38.31 -17.12 33.10
N LEU A 82 38.06 -16.33 32.06
CA LEU A 82 37.42 -15.03 32.22
C LEU A 82 35.91 -15.25 32.11
N LEU A 83 35.11 -14.61 32.95
CA LEU A 83 33.65 -14.66 32.83
C LEU A 83 33.15 -13.24 32.62
N LEU A 84 32.45 -12.99 31.52
CA LEU A 84 31.84 -11.69 31.27
C LEU A 84 30.34 -11.79 31.52
N MET A 85 29.88 -11.03 32.50
CA MET A 85 28.47 -10.98 32.85
C MET A 85 27.99 -9.54 32.82
N ARG A 86 26.69 -9.33 32.62
CA ARG A 86 26.11 -8.00 32.84
C ARG A 86 25.98 -7.71 34.32
N LEU A 87 26.05 -6.44 34.69
CA LEU A 87 25.65 -6.00 36.03
C LEU A 87 24.22 -6.49 36.33
N PRO A 88 23.94 -7.03 37.52
CA PRO A 88 22.62 -7.54 37.90
C PRO A 88 21.49 -6.54 37.59
N VAL A 89 21.69 -5.28 37.98
CA VAL A 89 20.77 -4.16 37.74
C VAL A 89 20.50 -3.96 36.25
N VAL A 90 21.55 -3.97 35.43
CA VAL A 90 21.43 -3.76 33.98
C VAL A 90 20.76 -4.96 33.30
N ALA A 91 21.08 -6.18 33.72
CA ALA A 91 20.49 -7.40 33.20
C ALA A 91 18.98 -7.47 33.48
N VAL A 92 18.54 -7.05 34.68
CA VAL A 92 17.11 -6.97 35.03
C VAL A 92 16.44 -5.78 34.33
N ALA A 93 17.07 -4.60 34.32
CA ALA A 93 16.52 -3.40 33.69
C ALA A 93 16.27 -3.55 32.18
N ARG A 94 17.12 -4.30 31.47
CA ARG A 94 16.90 -4.62 30.04
C ARG A 94 15.64 -5.44 29.83
N ARG A 95 15.44 -6.49 30.63
CA ARG A 95 14.22 -7.32 30.57
C ARG A 95 12.97 -6.50 30.90
N LEU A 96 13.06 -5.58 31.86
CA LEU A 96 11.97 -4.63 32.14
C LEU A 96 11.67 -3.75 30.91
N GLY A 97 12.70 -3.29 30.21
CA GLY A 97 12.57 -2.49 28.97
C GLY A 97 11.94 -3.26 27.81
N GLU A 98 12.06 -4.59 27.82
CA GLU A 98 11.37 -5.50 26.89
C GLU A 98 9.90 -5.75 27.28
N GLY A 99 9.40 -5.09 28.33
CA GLY A 99 8.02 -5.22 28.82
C GLY A 99 7.80 -6.40 29.77
N MET A 100 8.86 -7.05 30.25
CA MET A 100 8.75 -8.17 31.19
C MET A 100 8.37 -7.68 32.59
N ALA A 101 7.47 -8.41 33.26
CA ALA A 101 7.12 -8.14 34.64
C ALA A 101 8.35 -8.31 35.58
N PRO A 102 8.52 -7.48 36.64
CA PRO A 102 9.71 -7.52 37.50
C PRO A 102 10.02 -8.88 38.12
N LYS A 103 8.98 -9.61 38.57
CA LYS A 103 9.15 -10.95 39.16
C LYS A 103 9.73 -11.95 38.16
N THR A 104 9.25 -11.94 36.92
CA THR A 104 9.73 -12.83 35.86
C THR A 104 11.14 -12.44 35.42
N ALA A 105 11.42 -11.15 35.25
CA ALA A 105 12.74 -10.64 34.90
C ALA A 105 13.80 -11.03 35.94
N LEU A 106 13.44 -10.95 37.23
CA LEU A 106 14.29 -11.35 38.34
C LEU A 106 14.49 -12.88 38.39
N ALA A 107 13.42 -13.67 38.20
CA ALA A 107 13.52 -15.13 38.17
C ALA A 107 14.44 -15.63 37.05
N GLN A 108 14.31 -15.08 35.84
CA GLN A 108 15.20 -15.43 34.73
C GLN A 108 16.65 -14.99 34.97
N TRP A 109 16.85 -13.84 35.61
CA TRP A 109 18.20 -13.42 35.98
C TRP A 109 18.80 -14.40 36.99
N LEU A 110 18.07 -14.78 38.05
CA LEU A 110 18.50 -15.79 39.03
C LEU A 110 18.87 -17.12 38.35
N GLU A 111 17.99 -17.63 37.49
CA GLU A 111 18.21 -18.87 36.72
C GLU A 111 19.49 -18.80 35.89
N SER A 112 19.76 -17.67 35.24
CA SER A 112 20.99 -17.48 34.45
C SER A 112 22.25 -17.25 35.31
N ALA A 113 22.12 -16.68 36.50
CA ALA A 113 23.24 -16.26 37.35
C ALA A 113 23.73 -17.38 38.28
N GLN A 114 22.86 -18.31 38.67
CA GLN A 114 23.24 -19.42 39.54
C GLN A 114 24.31 -20.36 38.93
N PRO A 115 24.22 -20.79 37.66
CA PRO A 115 25.26 -21.62 37.03
C PRO A 115 26.62 -20.91 36.99
N VAL A 116 26.63 -19.61 36.69
CA VAL A 116 27.84 -18.77 36.69
C VAL A 116 28.51 -18.80 38.07
N LEU A 117 27.74 -18.61 39.14
CA LEU A 117 28.27 -18.65 40.49
C LEU A 117 28.78 -20.05 40.88
N ALA A 118 28.11 -21.11 40.43
CA ALA A 118 28.56 -22.49 40.67
C ALA A 118 29.95 -22.75 40.06
N VAL A 119 30.20 -22.27 38.84
CA VAL A 119 31.51 -22.36 38.17
C VAL A 119 32.56 -21.55 38.94
N ILE A 120 32.24 -20.31 39.36
CA ILE A 120 33.14 -19.47 40.16
C ILE A 120 33.52 -20.17 41.47
N ARG A 121 32.55 -20.75 42.18
CA ARG A 121 32.78 -21.47 43.45
C ARG A 121 33.66 -22.70 43.25
N ARG A 122 33.42 -23.48 42.19
CA ARG A 122 34.22 -24.69 41.86
C ARG A 122 35.66 -24.35 41.49
N HIS A 123 35.91 -23.23 40.82
CA HIS A 123 37.21 -22.87 40.26
C HIS A 123 37.76 -21.50 40.73
N ARG A 124 37.48 -21.10 41.98
CA ARG A 124 37.73 -19.76 42.56
C ARG A 124 39.07 -19.07 42.27
N ARG A 125 40.16 -19.84 42.10
CA ARG A 125 41.51 -19.28 41.88
C ARG A 125 41.82 -18.99 40.42
N ARG A 126 41.09 -19.65 39.52
CA ARG A 126 41.34 -19.63 38.07
C ARG A 126 40.20 -18.98 37.30
N VAL A 127 39.15 -18.54 37.99
CA VAL A 127 38.02 -17.82 37.40
C VAL A 127 38.09 -16.35 37.81
N SER A 128 37.92 -15.49 36.83
CA SER A 128 37.95 -14.03 36.96
C SER A 128 36.65 -13.48 36.38
N LEU A 129 35.74 -13.03 37.24
CA LEU A 129 34.47 -12.44 36.82
C LEU A 129 34.63 -10.95 36.50
N LEU A 130 34.11 -10.54 35.36
CA LEU A 130 34.12 -9.17 34.85
C LEU A 130 32.69 -8.75 34.51
N PHE A 131 32.34 -7.52 34.84
CA PHE A 131 31.08 -6.94 34.41
C PHE A 131 31.26 -6.21 33.08
N ALA A 132 30.41 -6.51 32.09
CA ALA A 132 30.52 -5.99 30.73
C ALA A 132 30.47 -4.46 30.68
N GLU A 133 29.57 -3.84 31.45
CA GLU A 133 29.38 -2.38 31.42
C GLU A 133 30.63 -1.60 31.90
N PRO A 134 31.19 -1.84 33.09
CA PRO A 134 32.43 -1.17 33.50
C PRO A 134 33.65 -1.58 32.67
N ALA A 135 33.71 -2.82 32.20
CA ALA A 135 34.79 -3.32 31.35
C ALA A 135 34.87 -2.54 30.02
N LEU A 136 33.71 -2.27 29.40
CA LEU A 136 33.64 -1.53 28.15
C LEU A 136 33.69 -0.01 28.34
N ALA A 137 33.36 0.49 29.53
CA ALA A 137 33.46 1.92 29.85
C ALA A 137 34.90 2.39 30.12
N ASP A 138 35.77 1.49 30.58
CA ASP A 138 37.16 1.78 30.95
C ASP A 138 38.07 0.62 30.54
N THR A 139 38.21 0.44 29.22
CA THR A 139 39.07 -0.60 28.61
C THR A 139 40.52 -0.55 29.10
N PRO A 140 41.16 0.62 29.28
CA PRO A 140 42.52 0.68 29.85
C PRO A 140 42.61 0.06 31.24
N ALA A 141 41.73 0.44 32.17
CA ALA A 141 41.73 -0.13 33.52
C ALA A 141 41.42 -1.63 33.52
N LEU A 142 40.57 -2.09 32.60
CA LEU A 142 40.31 -3.51 32.37
C LEU A 142 41.60 -4.24 31.96
N LEU A 143 42.30 -3.75 30.93
CA LEU A 143 43.52 -4.38 30.42
C LEU A 143 44.60 -4.44 31.49
N ASP A 144 44.81 -3.36 32.25
CA ASP A 144 45.73 -3.33 33.39
C ASP A 144 45.38 -4.39 34.43
N THR A 145 44.10 -4.47 34.81
CA THR A 145 43.62 -5.39 35.84
C THR A 145 43.75 -6.85 35.39
N VAL A 146 43.43 -7.14 34.14
CA VAL A 146 43.54 -8.49 33.55
C VAL A 146 45.02 -8.87 33.36
N SER A 147 45.84 -7.95 32.85
CA SER A 147 47.31 -8.06 32.71
C SER A 147 47.94 -8.44 34.04
N GLN A 148 47.63 -7.70 35.11
CA GLN A 148 48.16 -7.97 36.45
C GLN A 148 47.66 -9.31 37.01
N ARG A 149 46.38 -9.65 36.81
CA ARG A 149 45.77 -10.87 37.34
C ARG A 149 46.30 -12.13 36.66
N LEU A 150 46.49 -12.08 35.35
CA LEU A 150 46.92 -13.22 34.52
C LEU A 150 48.43 -13.22 34.24
N GLN A 151 49.16 -12.21 34.72
CA GLN A 151 50.60 -12.02 34.48
C GLN A 151 50.94 -11.95 32.98
N LEU A 152 50.06 -11.34 32.19
CA LEU A 152 50.22 -11.17 30.74
C LEU A 152 50.66 -9.75 30.41
N GLN A 153 51.46 -9.57 29.37
CA GLN A 153 51.74 -8.25 28.81
C GLN A 153 50.72 -7.92 27.73
N LEU A 154 49.62 -7.26 28.11
CA LEU A 154 48.62 -6.75 27.18
C LEU A 154 49.00 -5.33 26.76
N GLN A 155 48.93 -5.03 25.46
CA GLN A 155 49.15 -3.67 24.95
C GLN A 155 47.82 -2.95 24.81
N GLU A 156 47.78 -1.68 25.17
CA GLU A 156 46.63 -0.84 24.86
C GLU A 156 46.53 -0.65 23.35
N VAL A 157 45.42 -1.08 22.77
CA VAL A 157 45.06 -0.70 21.40
C VAL A 157 43.85 0.21 21.46
N PRO A 158 43.87 1.34 20.73
CA PRO A 158 42.75 2.27 20.67
C PRO A 158 41.58 1.63 19.91
N ALA A 159 40.90 0.68 20.54
CA ALA A 159 39.68 0.08 20.04
C ALA A 159 38.51 1.02 20.36
N GLN A 160 37.97 1.69 19.34
CA GLN A 160 36.74 2.48 19.42
C GLN A 160 35.49 1.57 19.43
N ALA A 161 35.43 0.62 20.35
CA ALA A 161 34.19 -0.13 20.58
C ALA A 161 33.16 0.83 21.20
N ALA A 162 32.01 1.01 20.53
CA ALA A 162 30.93 1.81 21.08
C ALA A 162 30.42 1.17 22.38
N ALA A 163 30.42 1.93 23.48
CA ALA A 163 29.88 1.45 24.74
C ALA A 163 28.42 1.03 24.56
N PRO A 164 27.99 -0.10 25.16
CA PRO A 164 26.64 -0.59 24.98
C PRO A 164 25.65 0.40 25.57
N ALA A 165 24.57 0.68 24.84
CA ALA A 165 23.50 1.54 25.35
C ALA A 165 22.98 1.01 26.69
N LEU A 166 23.07 1.85 27.72
CA LEU A 166 22.54 1.54 29.04
C LEU A 166 21.00 1.65 28.99
N PRO A 167 20.28 0.82 29.76
CA PRO A 167 18.84 1.00 29.94
C PRO A 167 18.53 2.36 30.57
N SER A 168 17.32 2.83 30.30
CA SER A 168 16.64 3.93 31.00
C SER A 168 17.01 3.99 32.49
N ALA A 169 17.28 5.19 33.00
CA ALA A 169 17.58 5.42 34.40
C ALA A 169 16.42 4.98 35.31
N VAL A 170 15.18 5.20 34.86
CA VAL A 170 13.96 4.75 35.55
C VAL A 170 13.92 3.23 35.65
N LEU A 171 14.18 2.52 34.55
CA LEU A 171 14.21 1.05 34.54
C LEU A 171 15.33 0.48 35.42
N ARG A 172 16.50 1.12 35.47
CA ARG A 172 17.59 0.74 36.37
C ARG A 172 17.20 0.91 37.83
N MET A 173 16.54 2.00 38.19
CA MET A 173 16.03 2.21 39.55
C MET A 173 14.97 1.17 39.93
N MET A 174 14.05 0.84 39.01
CA MET A 174 13.07 -0.22 39.23
C MET A 174 13.72 -1.60 39.40
N ALA A 175 14.74 -1.91 38.59
CA ALA A 175 15.49 -3.15 38.70
C ALA A 175 16.24 -3.27 40.03
N GLU A 176 16.89 -2.19 40.48
CA GLU A 176 17.56 -2.16 41.78
C GLU A 176 16.58 -2.42 42.92
N ASN A 177 15.43 -1.74 42.92
CA ASN A 177 14.39 -1.98 43.92
C ASN A 177 13.86 -3.43 43.87
N ALA A 178 13.69 -4.01 42.68
CA ALA A 178 13.26 -5.41 42.54
C ALA A 178 14.29 -6.39 43.13
N ILE A 179 15.59 -6.18 42.86
CA ILE A 179 16.67 -6.97 43.46
C ILE A 179 16.69 -6.78 44.98
N TRP A 180 16.50 -5.55 45.46
CA TRP A 180 16.46 -5.27 46.89
C TRP A 180 15.29 -5.97 47.58
N GLN A 181 14.12 -6.07 46.96
CA GLN A 181 12.97 -6.75 47.57
C GLN A 181 13.12 -8.27 47.69
N SER A 182 13.95 -8.91 46.87
CA SER A 182 14.22 -10.36 46.94
C SER A 182 15.53 -10.64 47.70
N SER A 183 15.45 -11.30 48.85
CA SER A 183 16.65 -11.65 49.63
C SER A 183 17.59 -12.59 48.87
N GLU A 184 17.04 -13.53 48.09
CA GLU A 184 17.84 -14.43 47.25
C GLU A 184 18.61 -13.65 46.18
N ALA A 185 17.92 -12.77 45.46
CA ALA A 185 18.54 -11.96 44.42
C ALA A 185 19.60 -11.01 44.97
N ARG A 186 19.31 -10.39 46.11
CA ARG A 186 20.24 -9.50 46.81
C ARG A 186 21.51 -10.23 47.21
N ASN A 187 21.39 -11.43 47.79
CA ASN A 187 22.53 -12.23 48.21
C ASN A 187 23.37 -12.67 47.00
N LEU A 188 22.72 -13.16 45.94
CA LEU A 188 23.40 -13.57 44.72
C LEU A 188 24.12 -12.39 44.04
N ALA A 189 23.48 -11.23 43.95
CA ALA A 189 24.07 -10.02 43.39
C ALA A 189 25.27 -9.54 44.21
N ALA A 190 25.16 -9.56 45.55
CA ALA A 190 26.26 -9.20 46.44
C ALA A 190 27.45 -10.15 46.30
N GLU A 191 27.22 -11.46 46.23
CA GLU A 191 28.29 -12.45 46.05
C GLU A 191 28.98 -12.29 44.69
N LEU A 192 28.21 -12.16 43.60
CA LEU A 192 28.76 -11.92 42.27
C LEU A 192 29.59 -10.63 42.24
N THR A 193 29.08 -9.56 42.84
CA THR A 193 29.79 -8.27 42.91
C THR A 193 31.08 -8.37 43.73
N ALA A 194 31.07 -9.11 44.84
CA ALA A 194 32.25 -9.35 45.66
C ALA A 194 33.31 -10.24 44.96
N THR A 195 32.87 -11.14 44.07
CA THR A 195 33.77 -12.00 43.28
C THR A 195 34.29 -11.35 42.01
N ALA A 196 33.66 -10.28 41.54
CA ALA A 196 34.07 -9.57 40.34
C ALA A 196 35.39 -8.81 40.55
N LEU A 197 36.19 -8.70 39.49
CA LEU A 197 37.40 -7.89 39.55
C LEU A 197 37.04 -6.40 39.72
N PRO A 198 37.71 -5.70 40.65
CA PRO A 198 37.41 -4.30 40.94
C PRO A 198 37.90 -3.41 39.79
N LEU A 199 36.98 -2.97 38.95
CA LEU A 199 37.24 -1.94 37.93
C LEU A 199 36.88 -0.55 38.50
N ARG A 200 37.75 0.45 38.32
CA ARG A 200 37.57 1.81 38.86
C ARG A 200 36.25 2.45 38.40
N SER A 201 35.82 2.16 37.17
CA SER A 201 34.60 2.68 36.55
C SER A 201 33.29 2.09 37.08
N ALA A 202 33.33 0.96 37.81
CA ALA A 202 32.13 0.22 38.20
C ALA A 202 31.21 0.98 39.19
N GLN A 203 31.77 1.85 40.02
CA GLN A 203 30.99 2.55 41.06
C GLN A 203 30.03 3.59 40.48
N ASN A 204 30.36 4.22 39.34
CA ASN A 204 29.56 5.29 38.74
C ASN A 204 28.42 4.78 37.84
N ILE A 205 28.41 3.49 37.48
CA ILE A 205 27.47 2.92 36.50
C ILE A 205 26.21 2.35 37.17
N LEU A 206 26.32 1.96 38.45
CA LEU A 206 25.30 1.18 39.16
C LEU A 206 23.99 1.94 39.38
N LEU A 207 24.06 3.18 39.84
CA LEU A 207 22.89 3.99 40.16
C LEU A 207 22.96 5.33 39.42
N PRO A 208 21.99 5.64 38.53
CA PRO A 208 21.88 6.98 37.98
C PRO A 208 21.63 8.00 39.09
N ALA A 209 22.11 9.23 38.90
CA ALA A 209 21.78 10.33 39.82
C ALA A 209 20.26 10.51 39.88
N ILE A 210 19.72 10.78 41.07
CA ILE A 210 18.26 10.93 41.29
C ILE A 210 17.69 11.99 40.34
N ASP A 211 18.44 13.08 40.09
CA ASP A 211 18.04 14.13 39.16
C ASP A 211 17.89 13.64 37.71
N GLN A 212 18.73 12.69 37.28
CA GLN A 212 18.62 12.08 35.94
C GLN A 212 17.38 11.21 35.85
N VAL A 213 17.10 10.40 36.87
CA VAL A 213 15.88 9.57 36.92
C VAL A 213 14.64 10.46 36.89
N PHE A 214 14.63 11.53 37.68
CA PHE A 214 13.51 12.45 37.75
C PHE A 214 13.31 13.22 36.44
N ALA A 215 14.40 13.68 35.79
CA ALA A 215 14.33 14.33 34.49
C ALA A 215 13.77 13.40 33.40
N GLU A 216 14.24 12.14 33.35
CA GLU A 216 13.75 11.15 32.39
C GLU A 216 12.28 10.79 32.65
N TYR A 217 11.89 10.60 33.92
CA TYR A 217 10.50 10.36 34.30
C TYR A 217 9.59 11.53 33.88
N ARG A 218 9.98 12.78 34.19
CA ARG A 218 9.23 13.96 33.78
C ARG A 218 9.07 14.05 32.27
N HIS A 219 10.16 13.79 31.53
CA HIS A 219 10.10 13.77 30.07
C HIS A 219 9.12 12.69 29.56
N SER A 220 9.15 11.49 30.13
CA SER A 220 8.22 10.41 29.76
C SER A 220 6.76 10.74 30.07
N VAL A 221 6.49 11.43 31.18
CA VAL A 221 5.14 11.88 31.56
C VAL A 221 4.67 12.98 30.61
N ASP A 222 5.54 13.94 30.29
CA ASP A 222 5.22 15.04 29.37
C ASP A 222 4.96 14.54 27.95
N THR A 223 5.75 13.59 27.45
CA THR A 223 5.53 12.99 26.12
C THR A 223 4.22 12.21 26.07
N THR A 224 3.93 11.39 27.07
CA THR A 224 2.67 10.63 27.14
C THR A 224 1.48 11.59 27.18
N SER A 225 1.55 12.64 28.00
CA SER A 225 0.50 13.67 28.10
C SER A 225 0.28 14.41 26.77
N ARG A 226 1.36 14.73 26.04
CA ARG A 226 1.27 15.34 24.71
C ARG A 226 0.58 14.43 23.70
N VAL A 227 0.95 13.15 23.68
CA VAL A 227 0.34 12.16 22.78
C VAL A 227 -1.15 11.98 23.10
N GLU A 228 -1.53 11.94 24.37
CA GLU A 228 -2.94 11.88 24.77
C GLU A 228 -3.72 13.13 24.37
N LEU A 229 -3.13 14.32 24.53
CA LEU A 229 -3.73 15.59 24.13
C LEU A 229 -3.92 15.68 22.60
N GLU A 230 -2.95 15.19 21.83
CA GLU A 230 -3.10 15.11 20.36
C GLU A 230 -4.21 14.13 19.96
N LYS A 231 -4.30 12.98 20.62
CA LYS A 231 -5.35 11.99 20.37
C LYS A 231 -6.74 12.55 20.71
N THR A 232 -6.89 13.29 21.80
CA THR A 232 -8.16 13.94 22.15
C THR A 232 -8.51 15.05 21.17
N ARG A 233 -7.52 15.85 20.72
CA ARG A 233 -7.72 16.87 19.69
C ARG A 233 -8.17 16.27 18.35
N GLN A 234 -7.57 15.17 17.91
CA GLN A 234 -7.99 14.47 16.69
C GLN A 234 -9.42 13.94 16.80
N LYS A 235 -9.79 13.35 17.94
CA LYS A 235 -11.17 12.92 18.19
C LYS A 235 -12.15 14.08 18.15
N LEU A 236 -11.80 15.23 18.72
CA LEU A 236 -12.64 16.41 18.69
C LEU A 236 -12.86 16.92 17.25
N GLN A 237 -11.80 16.98 16.45
CA GLN A 237 -11.89 17.35 15.03
C GLN A 237 -12.77 16.38 14.23
N GLN A 238 -12.65 15.07 14.47
CA GLN A 238 -13.53 14.08 13.84
C GLN A 238 -14.99 14.27 14.23
N VAL A 239 -15.28 14.57 15.51
CA VAL A 239 -16.65 14.85 15.96
C VAL A 239 -17.19 16.13 15.33
N GLN A 240 -16.37 17.18 15.23
CA GLN A 240 -16.77 18.44 14.56
C GLN A 240 -17.07 18.23 13.07
N HIS A 241 -16.22 17.50 12.34
CA HIS A 241 -16.48 17.17 10.93
C HIS A 241 -17.75 16.33 10.76
N LYS A 242 -17.97 15.34 11.65
CA LYS A 242 -19.21 14.55 11.64
C LYS A 242 -20.45 15.41 11.95
N ALA A 243 -20.32 16.41 12.82
CA ALA A 243 -21.40 17.34 13.10
C ALA A 243 -21.72 18.22 11.88
N GLN A 244 -20.70 18.75 11.19
CA GLN A 244 -20.86 19.55 9.96
C GLN A 244 -21.52 18.74 8.84
N THR A 245 -21.00 17.54 8.54
CA THR A 245 -21.60 16.65 7.53
C THR A 245 -23.04 16.24 7.88
N ALA A 246 -23.36 16.09 9.16
CA ALA A 246 -24.73 15.81 9.59
C ALA A 246 -25.66 17.04 9.44
N GLU A 247 -25.12 18.26 9.51
CA GLU A 247 -25.85 19.50 9.25
C GLU A 247 -26.10 19.69 7.75
N GLU A 248 -25.07 19.50 6.91
CA GLU A 248 -25.17 19.50 5.45
C GLU A 248 -26.22 18.47 4.96
N LEU A 249 -26.19 17.24 5.48
CA LEU A 249 -27.18 16.21 5.15
C LEU A 249 -28.60 16.58 5.60
N LYS A 250 -28.77 17.38 6.66
CA LYS A 250 -30.09 17.86 7.06
C LYS A 250 -30.60 18.91 6.08
N GLU A 251 -29.74 19.86 5.69
CA GLU A 251 -30.08 20.88 4.69
C GLU A 251 -30.43 20.25 3.34
N GLU A 252 -29.67 19.25 2.89
CA GLU A 252 -29.98 18.49 1.67
C GLU A 252 -31.34 17.76 1.77
N ASN A 253 -31.63 17.12 2.91
CA ASN A 253 -32.91 16.46 3.13
C ASN A 253 -34.08 17.46 3.12
N GLU A 254 -33.92 18.63 3.74
CA GLU A 254 -34.93 19.69 3.72
C GLU A 254 -35.18 20.19 2.29
N LEU A 255 -34.12 20.41 1.51
CA LEU A 255 -34.25 20.79 0.10
C LEU A 255 -34.99 19.73 -0.72
N LEU A 256 -34.63 18.45 -0.57
CA LEU A 256 -35.31 17.35 -1.26
C LEU A 256 -36.79 17.25 -0.90
N LEU A 257 -37.15 17.47 0.37
CA LEU A 257 -38.55 17.52 0.81
C LEU A 257 -39.32 18.67 0.14
N THR A 258 -38.71 19.85 0.02
CA THR A 258 -39.35 20.98 -0.68
C THR A 258 -39.54 20.69 -2.18
N GLN A 259 -38.55 20.08 -2.84
CA GLN A 259 -38.66 19.67 -4.24
C GLN A 259 -39.76 18.61 -4.44
N LEU A 260 -39.85 17.63 -3.54
CA LEU A 260 -40.90 16.62 -3.56
C LEU A 260 -42.30 17.26 -3.47
N HIS A 261 -42.48 18.25 -2.60
CA HIS A 261 -43.75 18.98 -2.50
C HIS A 261 -44.08 19.74 -3.78
N GLN A 262 -43.12 20.41 -4.41
CA GLN A 262 -43.34 21.11 -5.68
C GLN A 262 -43.78 20.13 -6.78
N VAL A 263 -43.11 18.99 -6.93
CA VAL A 263 -43.49 17.96 -7.92
C VAL A 263 -44.89 17.40 -7.63
N GLN A 264 -45.25 17.22 -6.35
CA GLN A 264 -46.60 16.79 -5.97
C GLN A 264 -47.65 17.83 -6.36
N GLU A 265 -47.40 19.12 -6.15
CA GLU A 265 -48.30 20.22 -6.54
C GLU A 265 -48.46 20.31 -8.07
N GLU A 266 -47.37 20.19 -8.82
CA GLU A 266 -47.38 20.16 -10.30
C GLU A 266 -48.18 18.97 -10.84
N LEU A 267 -47.96 17.76 -10.28
CA LEU A 267 -48.72 16.57 -10.66
C LEU A 267 -50.21 16.72 -10.35
N GLN A 268 -50.58 17.32 -9.21
CA GLN A 268 -51.98 17.61 -8.88
C GLN A 268 -52.59 18.60 -9.87
N SER A 269 -51.86 19.65 -10.24
CA SER A 269 -52.29 20.64 -11.24
C SER A 269 -52.51 19.99 -12.61
N HIS A 270 -51.55 19.20 -13.10
CA HIS A 270 -51.68 18.48 -14.36
C HIS A 270 -52.83 17.48 -14.35
N PHE A 271 -53.05 16.78 -13.24
CA PHE A 271 -54.18 15.87 -13.09
C PHE A 271 -55.52 16.61 -13.18
N LEU A 272 -55.67 17.76 -12.51
CA LEU A 272 -56.87 18.59 -12.60
C LEU A 272 -57.09 19.14 -14.03
N GLN A 273 -56.02 19.55 -14.71
CA GLN A 273 -56.09 20.01 -16.10
C GLN A 273 -56.51 18.90 -17.06
N ALA A 274 -55.95 17.69 -16.92
CA ALA A 274 -56.31 16.52 -17.71
C ALA A 274 -57.77 16.12 -17.49
N LYS A 275 -58.25 16.16 -16.24
CA LYS A 275 -59.66 15.92 -15.93
C LYS A 275 -60.60 16.95 -16.57
N GLN A 276 -60.23 18.24 -16.52
CA GLN A 276 -61.00 19.29 -17.18
C GLN A 276 -61.01 19.16 -18.70
N SER A 277 -59.90 18.74 -19.32
CA SER A 277 -59.86 18.52 -20.77
C SER A 277 -60.68 17.30 -21.18
N GLU A 278 -60.67 16.24 -20.38
CA GLU A 278 -61.54 15.06 -20.55
C GLU A 278 -63.03 15.44 -20.46
N GLU A 279 -63.42 16.24 -19.47
CA GLU A 279 -64.79 16.75 -19.35
C GLU A 279 -65.20 17.60 -20.55
N LYS A 280 -64.31 18.47 -21.06
CA LYS A 280 -64.55 19.27 -22.28
C LYS A 280 -64.69 18.40 -23.53
N LEU A 281 -63.82 17.38 -23.68
CA LEU A 281 -63.91 16.43 -24.79
C LEU A 281 -65.22 15.66 -24.75
N ALA A 282 -65.64 15.19 -23.57
CA ALA A 282 -66.92 14.51 -23.39
C ALA A 282 -68.11 15.42 -23.74
N GLN A 283 -68.06 16.72 -23.41
CA GLN A 283 -69.09 17.69 -23.80
C GLN A 283 -69.10 17.95 -25.31
N ALA A 284 -67.92 18.14 -25.92
CA ALA A 284 -67.79 18.34 -27.37
C ALA A 284 -68.29 17.11 -28.14
N GLN A 285 -67.98 15.90 -27.67
CA GLN A 285 -68.48 14.64 -28.23
C GLN A 285 -70.02 14.61 -28.21
N LYS A 286 -70.65 14.96 -27.09
CA LYS A 286 -72.12 15.03 -26.98
C LYS A 286 -72.72 16.05 -27.93
N GLN A 287 -72.11 17.22 -28.08
CA GLN A 287 -72.56 18.26 -29.01
C GLN A 287 -72.44 17.77 -30.46
N TYR A 288 -71.34 17.11 -30.81
CA TYR A 288 -71.13 16.51 -32.12
C TYR A 288 -72.20 15.46 -32.44
N ASP A 289 -72.50 14.56 -31.49
CA ASP A 289 -73.55 13.55 -31.65
C ASP A 289 -74.94 14.17 -31.80
N GLN A 290 -75.23 15.28 -31.12
CA GLN A 290 -76.48 16.03 -31.28
C GLN A 290 -76.60 16.68 -32.66
N LEU A 291 -75.56 17.39 -33.10
CA LEU A 291 -75.48 18.01 -34.43
C LEU A 291 -75.60 16.97 -35.54
N ARG A 292 -74.94 15.81 -35.38
CA ARG A 292 -75.05 14.69 -36.30
C ARG A 292 -76.48 14.18 -36.41
N LYS A 293 -77.18 13.98 -35.29
CA LYS A 293 -78.60 13.59 -35.29
C LYS A 293 -79.49 14.64 -35.97
N GLN A 294 -79.22 15.93 -35.75
CA GLN A 294 -79.94 17.02 -36.41
C GLN A 294 -79.74 17.01 -37.93
N LEU A 295 -78.51 16.80 -38.40
CA LEU A 295 -78.18 16.64 -39.82
C LEU A 295 -78.86 15.40 -40.42
N GLU A 296 -78.86 14.27 -39.72
CA GLU A 296 -79.57 13.06 -40.15
C GLU A 296 -81.08 13.31 -40.26
N SER A 297 -81.70 14.00 -39.31
CA SER A 297 -83.13 14.37 -39.39
C SER A 297 -83.44 15.37 -40.51
N ALA A 298 -82.61 16.40 -40.69
CA ALA A 298 -82.78 17.38 -41.77
C ALA A 298 -82.56 16.75 -43.15
N GLY A 299 -81.59 15.84 -43.27
CA GLY A 299 -81.38 15.04 -44.48
C GLY A 299 -82.56 14.14 -44.82
N GLN A 300 -83.20 13.53 -43.81
CA GLN A 300 -84.44 12.76 -44.01
C GLN A 300 -85.64 13.63 -44.43
N GLU A 301 -85.71 14.88 -43.96
CA GLU A 301 -86.75 15.84 -44.38
C GLU A 301 -86.50 16.36 -45.80
N SER A 302 -85.26 16.64 -46.19
CA SER A 302 -84.90 16.99 -47.58
C SER A 302 -85.11 15.81 -48.55
N GLY A 303 -84.77 14.58 -48.14
CA GLY A 303 -84.98 13.38 -48.96
C GLY A 303 -86.46 13.02 -49.23
N LYS A 304 -87.40 13.61 -48.47
CA LYS A 304 -88.84 13.47 -48.72
C LYS A 304 -89.42 14.54 -49.66
N ASN A 305 -88.67 15.59 -49.98
CA ASN A 305 -89.19 16.78 -50.66
C ASN A 305 -88.63 17.04 -52.07
N ASP A 306 -87.78 16.18 -52.63
CA ASP A 306 -87.28 16.42 -53.99
C ASP A 306 -86.96 15.12 -54.75
N PRO A 307 -87.89 14.57 -55.56
CA PRO A 307 -87.55 13.50 -56.51
C PRO A 307 -86.46 13.94 -57.51
N ALA A 308 -86.31 15.25 -57.72
CA ALA A 308 -85.25 15.82 -58.57
C ALA A 308 -83.84 15.64 -57.99
N LEU A 309 -83.69 15.51 -56.66
CA LEU A 309 -82.38 15.24 -56.04
C LEU A 309 -81.97 13.78 -56.15
N GLN A 310 -82.93 12.86 -56.15
CA GLN A 310 -82.67 11.44 -56.42
C GLN A 310 -82.25 11.26 -57.88
N ASP A 311 -82.95 11.88 -58.83
CA ASP A 311 -82.56 11.86 -60.24
C ASP A 311 -81.16 12.47 -60.45
N LEU A 312 -80.83 13.58 -59.77
CA LEU A 312 -79.50 14.19 -59.80
C LEU A 312 -78.41 13.35 -59.12
N GLN A 313 -78.73 12.62 -58.04
CA GLN A 313 -77.78 11.71 -57.41
C GLN A 313 -77.52 10.49 -58.29
N GLU A 314 -78.55 9.91 -58.90
CA GLU A 314 -78.41 8.83 -59.87
C GLU A 314 -77.61 9.31 -61.10
N GLU A 315 -77.87 10.52 -61.60
CA GLU A 315 -77.10 11.12 -62.70
C GLU A 315 -75.63 11.37 -62.31
N ASN A 316 -75.35 11.83 -61.09
CA ASN A 316 -73.99 12.05 -60.60
C ASN A 316 -73.24 10.73 -60.35
N GLU A 317 -73.90 9.70 -59.82
CA GLU A 317 -73.34 8.35 -59.71
C GLU A 317 -73.04 7.75 -61.08
N LEU A 318 -73.91 7.97 -62.07
CA LEU A 318 -73.70 7.55 -63.46
C LEU A 318 -72.53 8.31 -64.10
N LEU A 319 -72.42 9.62 -63.87
CA LEU A 319 -71.29 10.44 -64.30
C LEU A 319 -69.98 10.04 -63.61
N LEU A 320 -70.00 9.70 -62.33
CA LEU A 320 -68.84 9.18 -61.59
C LEU A 320 -68.41 7.82 -62.12
N GLN A 321 -69.34 6.93 -62.44
CA GLN A 321 -69.03 5.65 -63.09
C GLN A 321 -68.46 5.87 -64.50
N GLN A 322 -69.02 6.79 -65.28
CA GLN A 322 -68.47 7.16 -66.58
C GLN A 322 -67.07 7.77 -66.46
N LEU A 323 -66.83 8.62 -65.45
CA LEU A 323 -65.53 9.21 -65.18
C LEU A 323 -64.51 8.13 -64.80
N HIS A 324 -64.89 7.19 -63.93
CA HIS A 324 -64.05 6.04 -63.58
C HIS A 324 -63.74 5.19 -64.80
N HIS A 325 -64.73 4.92 -65.66
CA HIS A 325 -64.51 4.15 -66.87
C HIS A 325 -63.57 4.87 -67.84
N VAL A 326 -63.71 6.19 -68.03
CA VAL A 326 -62.80 6.99 -68.85
C VAL A 326 -61.40 7.04 -68.22
N GLN A 327 -61.29 7.11 -66.89
CA GLN A 327 -60.00 7.02 -66.20
C GLN A 327 -59.34 5.66 -66.42
N GLU A 328 -60.09 4.56 -66.32
CA GLU A 328 -59.59 3.21 -66.60
C GLU A 328 -59.14 3.07 -68.07
N GLU A 329 -59.90 3.61 -69.03
CA GLU A 329 -59.48 3.62 -70.43
C GLU A 329 -58.23 4.50 -70.65
N LEU A 330 -58.15 5.68 -70.03
CA LEU A 330 -56.98 6.54 -70.11
C LEU A 330 -55.76 5.90 -69.45
N GLU A 331 -55.93 5.22 -68.32
CA GLU A 331 -54.87 4.43 -67.69
C GLU A 331 -54.44 3.27 -68.57
N HIS A 332 -55.38 2.58 -69.22
CA HIS A 332 -55.08 1.54 -70.19
C HIS A 332 -54.27 2.08 -71.37
N TYR A 333 -54.67 3.23 -71.95
CA TYR A 333 -53.91 3.89 -73.02
C TYR A 333 -52.54 4.40 -72.54
N TYR A 334 -52.48 4.93 -71.32
CA TYR A 334 -51.23 5.41 -70.72
C TYR A 334 -50.25 4.26 -70.53
N LEU A 335 -50.69 3.14 -69.93
CA LEU A 335 -49.91 1.91 -69.74
C LEU A 335 -49.47 1.28 -71.07
N GLN A 336 -50.33 1.29 -72.08
CA GLN A 336 -50.00 0.79 -73.42
C GLN A 336 -48.95 1.68 -74.12
N SER A 337 -49.02 3.00 -73.93
CA SER A 337 -47.99 3.94 -74.45
C SER A 337 -46.66 3.84 -73.68
N THR A 338 -46.70 3.59 -72.37
CA THR A 338 -45.48 3.44 -71.55
C THR A 338 -44.78 2.12 -71.83
N GLN A 339 -45.51 1.04 -72.17
CA GLN A 339 -44.89 -0.22 -72.63
C GLN A 339 -44.20 -0.10 -73.99
N GLN A 340 -44.58 0.86 -74.85
CA GLN A 340 -43.95 1.09 -76.15
C GLN A 340 -42.82 2.12 -76.13
N ALA A 341 -42.64 2.87 -75.03
CA ALA A 341 -41.64 3.93 -74.88
C ALA A 341 -40.47 3.54 -73.96
N SER A 342 -40.05 2.27 -73.98
CA SER A 342 -38.98 1.75 -73.11
C SER A 342 -37.61 1.64 -73.81
N PRO A 343 -36.96 2.77 -74.15
CA PRO A 343 -35.50 2.85 -74.07
C PRO A 343 -34.97 4.05 -73.23
N TRP A 344 -35.84 4.83 -72.57
CA TRP A 344 -35.43 6.06 -71.87
C TRP A 344 -35.48 6.00 -70.33
N GLN A 345 -35.88 4.87 -69.72
CA GLN A 345 -35.82 4.69 -68.26
C GLN A 345 -34.41 4.38 -67.75
N ASP A 346 -33.61 3.66 -68.54
CA ASP A 346 -32.20 3.38 -68.20
C ASP A 346 -31.33 4.66 -68.18
N THR A 347 -31.66 5.69 -68.95
CA THR A 347 -30.89 6.94 -68.97
C THR A 347 -31.22 7.86 -67.79
N ALA A 348 -32.48 7.89 -67.35
CA ALA A 348 -32.90 8.70 -66.20
C ALA A 348 -32.33 8.17 -64.87
N GLU A 349 -32.33 6.84 -64.68
CA GLU A 349 -31.74 6.21 -63.49
C GLU A 349 -30.21 6.32 -63.49
N LEU A 350 -29.56 6.22 -64.67
CA LEU A 350 -28.12 6.47 -64.79
C LEU A 350 -27.77 7.91 -64.41
N HIS A 351 -28.55 8.90 -64.87
CA HIS A 351 -28.32 10.30 -64.53
C HIS A 351 -28.52 10.58 -63.04
N ALA A 352 -29.56 10.02 -62.41
CA ALA A 352 -29.77 10.14 -60.97
C ALA A 352 -28.61 9.51 -60.17
N ALA A 353 -28.09 8.35 -60.61
CA ALA A 353 -26.94 7.71 -60.00
C ALA A 353 -25.64 8.53 -60.20
N HIS A 354 -25.45 9.16 -61.37
CA HIS A 354 -24.32 10.06 -61.61
C HIS A 354 -24.38 11.33 -60.74
N ASP A 355 -25.57 11.89 -60.55
CA ASP A 355 -25.74 13.10 -59.75
C ASP A 355 -25.50 12.84 -58.25
N THR A 356 -25.91 11.67 -57.73
CA THR A 356 -25.58 11.28 -56.36
C THR A 356 -24.08 11.05 -56.16
N ILE A 357 -23.39 10.44 -57.13
CA ILE A 357 -21.92 10.30 -57.10
C ILE A 357 -21.24 11.67 -57.11
N ARG A 358 -21.66 12.59 -58.00
CA ARG A 358 -21.12 13.96 -58.06
C ARG A 358 -21.40 14.76 -56.78
N ALA A 359 -22.59 14.63 -56.20
CA ALA A 359 -22.94 15.28 -54.95
C ALA A 359 -22.01 14.82 -53.80
N ILE A 360 -21.69 13.52 -53.74
CA ILE A 360 -20.73 13.00 -52.77
C ILE A 360 -19.33 13.59 -52.99
N TYR A 361 -18.84 13.62 -54.24
CA TYR A 361 -17.53 14.19 -54.57
C TYR A 361 -17.43 15.70 -54.27
N ASN A 362 -18.52 16.45 -54.50
CA ASN A 362 -18.56 17.89 -54.29
C ASN A 362 -18.87 18.30 -52.84
N SER A 363 -19.27 17.37 -51.98
CA SER A 363 -19.57 17.66 -50.57
C SER A 363 -18.36 18.25 -49.83
N TYR A 364 -18.61 19.18 -48.91
CA TYR A 364 -17.57 19.88 -48.16
C TYR A 364 -16.68 18.91 -47.37
N SER A 365 -17.31 17.89 -46.75
CA SER A 365 -16.62 16.83 -46.01
C SER A 365 -15.66 16.00 -46.89
N TRP A 366 -15.99 15.81 -48.17
CA TRP A 366 -15.11 15.14 -49.13
C TRP A 366 -13.93 16.03 -49.50
N ARG A 367 -14.15 17.32 -49.79
CA ARG A 367 -13.05 18.24 -50.14
C ARG A 367 -12.08 18.46 -48.97
N LEU A 368 -12.59 18.60 -47.75
CA LEU A 368 -11.80 18.86 -46.54
C LEU A 368 -10.85 17.70 -46.20
N THR A 369 -11.24 16.47 -46.53
CA THR A 369 -10.47 15.25 -46.19
C THR A 369 -9.49 14.82 -47.29
N ARG A 370 -9.30 15.65 -48.33
CA ARG A 370 -8.33 15.40 -49.41
C ARG A 370 -6.88 15.22 -48.90
N PRO A 371 -6.32 16.06 -48.00
CA PRO A 371 -4.94 15.91 -47.54
C PRO A 371 -4.74 14.61 -46.75
N LEU A 372 -5.71 14.26 -45.89
CA LEU A 372 -5.68 13.04 -45.09
C LEU A 372 -5.70 11.78 -45.95
N ARG A 373 -6.44 11.80 -47.07
CA ARG A 373 -6.52 10.68 -48.00
C ARG A 373 -5.29 10.54 -48.89
N TRP A 374 -4.67 11.65 -49.27
CA TRP A 374 -3.33 11.61 -49.86
C TRP A 374 -2.33 10.97 -48.89
N PHE A 375 -2.37 11.35 -47.61
CA PHE A 375 -1.51 10.77 -46.57
C PHE A 375 -1.74 9.26 -46.37
N LEU A 376 -3.00 8.82 -46.29
CA LEU A 376 -3.35 7.40 -46.17
C LEU A 376 -2.93 6.57 -47.40
N ARG A 377 -2.86 7.20 -48.59
CA ARG A 377 -2.36 6.56 -49.82
C ARG A 377 -0.84 6.35 -49.80
N VAL A 378 -0.09 7.27 -49.19
CA VAL A 378 1.38 7.19 -49.10
C VAL A 378 1.83 6.15 -48.05
N PHE A 379 1.05 5.93 -47.00
CA PHE A 379 1.39 5.02 -45.89
C PHE A 379 0.73 3.62 -45.94
N GLY A 380 0.33 3.15 -47.13
CA GLY A 380 0.09 1.72 -47.36
C GLY A 380 -1.31 1.17 -47.04
N ALA A 381 -2.34 2.00 -46.88
CA ALA A 381 -3.71 1.53 -46.62
C ALA A 381 -4.56 1.41 -47.91
N GLY A 382 -4.22 0.46 -48.79
CA GLY A 382 -5.08 -0.04 -49.87
C GLY A 382 -5.41 0.92 -51.03
N PRO A 383 -5.97 0.42 -52.15
CA PRO A 383 -6.31 1.22 -53.31
C PRO A 383 -7.52 2.12 -53.02
N ALA A 384 -7.26 3.38 -52.65
CA ALA A 384 -8.31 4.39 -52.60
C ALA A 384 -8.76 4.74 -54.03
N ALA A 385 -10.05 4.58 -54.32
CA ALA A 385 -10.67 4.93 -55.59
C ALA A 385 -10.19 6.31 -56.06
N SER A 386 -9.55 6.33 -57.23
CA SER A 386 -8.95 7.53 -57.80
C SER A 386 -10.06 8.49 -58.22
N GLU A 387 -9.99 9.75 -57.78
CA GLU A 387 -10.91 10.83 -58.14
C GLU A 387 -10.97 11.13 -59.66
N LYS A 388 -10.10 10.47 -60.46
CA LYS A 388 -10.07 10.55 -61.93
C LYS A 388 -10.64 9.32 -62.65
N GLN A 389 -11.33 8.41 -61.96
CA GLN A 389 -12.00 7.32 -62.67
C GLN A 389 -13.15 7.87 -63.53
N PRO A 390 -13.32 7.39 -64.78
CA PRO A 390 -14.48 7.77 -65.60
C PRO A 390 -15.76 7.34 -64.87
N LEU A 391 -16.82 8.15 -65.01
CA LEU A 391 -18.13 7.80 -64.47
C LEU A 391 -18.59 6.46 -65.08
N PRO A 392 -19.21 5.57 -64.29
CA PRO A 392 -19.66 4.28 -64.79
C PRO A 392 -20.79 4.45 -65.81
N ASP A 393 -20.69 3.77 -66.95
CA ASP A 393 -21.64 3.91 -68.06
C ASP A 393 -22.92 3.04 -67.90
N THR A 394 -23.01 2.25 -66.83
CA THR A 394 -24.18 1.41 -66.51
C THR A 394 -24.72 1.71 -65.11
N VAL A 395 -26.04 1.54 -64.93
CA VAL A 395 -26.75 1.82 -63.66
C VAL A 395 -26.23 0.92 -62.53
N GLU A 396 -25.94 -0.34 -62.84
CA GLU A 396 -25.38 -1.31 -61.89
C GLU A 396 -23.98 -0.88 -61.42
N ALA A 397 -23.09 -0.48 -62.34
CA ALA A 397 -21.75 -0.03 -61.98
C ALA A 397 -21.76 1.29 -61.18
N ALA A 398 -22.76 2.15 -61.41
CA ALA A 398 -22.98 3.36 -60.60
C ALA A 398 -23.43 3.03 -59.16
N HIS A 399 -24.34 2.07 -58.99
CA HIS A 399 -24.75 1.62 -57.66
C HIS A 399 -23.60 0.96 -56.88
N ASP A 400 -22.80 0.13 -57.55
CA ASP A 400 -21.64 -0.52 -56.95
C ASP A 400 -20.58 0.48 -56.50
N THR A 401 -20.33 1.54 -57.28
CA THR A 401 -19.41 2.61 -56.88
C THR A 401 -19.93 3.40 -55.68
N ILE A 402 -21.23 3.69 -55.60
CA ILE A 402 -21.84 4.34 -54.43
C ILE A 402 -21.69 3.46 -53.17
N GLN A 403 -21.95 2.15 -53.29
CA GLN A 403 -21.79 1.20 -52.18
C GLN A 403 -20.33 1.08 -51.74
N ALA A 404 -19.39 0.99 -52.68
CA ALA A 404 -17.96 0.94 -52.39
C ALA A 404 -17.48 2.20 -51.66
N LEU A 405 -17.94 3.39 -52.08
CA LEU A 405 -17.65 4.66 -51.41
C LEU A 405 -18.18 4.67 -49.97
N LYS A 406 -19.44 4.23 -49.77
CA LYS A 406 -20.05 4.15 -48.43
C LYS A 406 -19.32 3.19 -47.49
N ASN A 407 -18.78 2.10 -48.03
CA ASN A 407 -18.07 1.09 -47.25
C ASN A 407 -16.59 1.40 -47.01
N SER A 408 -16.03 2.40 -47.68
CA SER A 408 -14.63 2.80 -47.52
C SER A 408 -14.31 3.27 -46.08
N LYS A 409 -13.10 2.94 -45.60
CA LYS A 409 -12.65 3.30 -44.24
C LYS A 409 -12.65 4.82 -44.02
N SER A 410 -12.28 5.60 -45.05
CA SER A 410 -12.32 7.07 -45.00
C SER A 410 -13.74 7.61 -44.83
N TRP A 411 -14.75 6.99 -45.45
CA TRP A 411 -16.15 7.34 -45.24
C TRP A 411 -16.57 7.05 -43.79
N LYS A 412 -16.22 5.89 -43.23
CA LYS A 412 -16.58 5.55 -41.84
C LYS A 412 -15.92 6.48 -40.81
N ILE A 413 -14.65 6.85 -41.02
CA ILE A 413 -13.91 7.75 -40.10
C ILE A 413 -14.50 9.17 -40.10
N THR A 414 -15.03 9.62 -41.24
CA THR A 414 -15.62 10.97 -41.39
C THR A 414 -17.10 11.03 -41.05
N LYS A 415 -17.70 9.91 -40.59
CA LYS A 415 -19.12 9.82 -40.21
C LYS A 415 -19.55 10.86 -39.16
N PRO A 416 -18.82 11.11 -38.05
CA PRO A 416 -19.26 12.08 -37.04
C PRO A 416 -19.22 13.52 -37.54
N LEU A 417 -18.32 13.87 -38.47
CA LEU A 417 -18.23 15.22 -39.03
C LEU A 417 -19.37 15.55 -40.01
N ARG A 418 -20.05 14.53 -40.56
CA ARG A 418 -21.16 14.69 -41.51
C ARG A 418 -22.53 14.86 -40.85
N ILE A 419 -22.63 14.68 -39.55
CA ILE A 419 -23.85 15.01 -38.79
C ILE A 419 -24.00 16.55 -38.67
N PHE A 420 -22.90 17.28 -38.86
CA PHE A 420 -22.84 18.74 -38.70
C PHE A 420 -22.76 19.53 -40.03
N SER A 421 -22.89 18.86 -41.18
CA SER A 421 -22.89 19.45 -42.53
C SER A 421 -24.14 19.05 -43.29
#